data_AF-A0A4W5M4S1-F1
#
_entry.id   AF-A0A4W5M4S1-F1
#
_cell.length_a   1.000
_cell.length_b   1.000
_cell.length_c   1.000
_cell.angle_alpha   90.00
_cell.angle_beta   90.00
_cell.angle_gamma   90.00
#
_symmetry.space_group_name_H-M   'P 1'
#
loop_
_entity.id
_entity.type
_entity.pdbx_description
1 polymer ?
#
loop_
_entity_poly.entity_id
_entity_poly.type
_entity_poly.pdbx_seq_one_letter_code
_entity_poly.pdbx_strand_id
1 'polypeptide(L)'
;MSGRGKTRGKARAKAKTHSSSAGLQFPVGCRVGTGAPVYLATVLEYLTAEILELAGNTARDKKTRIIARRLQLAIRNDEELNKLLGSVTIAQGGCVIQAHDIGVCVCVCVYIYIYICV
;
A
#
# COMPACT_ATOMS: atom_id res chain seq x y z
N MET A 1 -1.41 56.98 -11.42
CA MET A 1 -1.80 55.66 -11.96
C MET A 1 -2.01 54.69 -10.80
N SER A 2 -3.16 54.02 -10.80
CA SER A 2 -3.78 53.32 -9.67
C SER A 2 -2.87 52.32 -8.93
N GLY A 3 -2.83 52.44 -7.60
CA GLY A 3 -2.16 51.53 -6.69
C GLY A 3 -2.72 50.11 -6.76
N ARG A 4 -1.81 49.13 -6.69
CA ARG A 4 -2.11 47.70 -6.68
C ARG A 4 -2.70 47.32 -5.32
N GLY A 5 -4.03 47.40 -5.23
CA GLY A 5 -4.80 46.96 -4.07
C GLY A 5 -4.60 45.46 -3.81
N LYS A 6 -4.05 45.13 -2.65
CA LYS A 6 -4.01 43.77 -2.10
C LYS A 6 -5.48 43.35 -1.93
N THR A 7 -5.98 42.43 -2.75
CA THR A 7 -7.38 41.97 -2.76
C THR A 7 -7.74 41.31 -1.42
N ARG A 8 -8.07 42.11 -0.42
CA ARG A 8 -8.72 41.71 0.82
C ARG A 8 -10.21 41.64 0.52
N GLY A 9 -10.79 40.44 0.44
CA GLY A 9 -12.25 40.29 0.38
C GLY A 9 -12.83 39.27 -0.61
N LYS A 10 -12.05 38.32 -1.13
CA LYS A 10 -12.65 37.09 -1.71
C LYS A 10 -12.49 35.98 -0.68
N ALA A 11 -13.56 35.23 -0.41
CA ALA A 11 -13.49 34.00 0.37
C ALA A 11 -12.30 33.20 -0.16
N ARG A 12 -11.32 32.94 0.71
CA ARG A 12 -10.06 32.33 0.30
C ARG A 12 -10.41 30.96 -0.29
N ALA A 13 -10.29 30.81 -1.61
CA ALA A 13 -10.48 29.53 -2.25
C ALA A 13 -9.62 28.50 -1.51
N LYS A 14 -10.19 27.33 -1.22
CA LYS A 14 -9.50 26.29 -0.46
C LYS A 14 -8.16 26.04 -1.15
N ALA A 15 -7.06 26.21 -0.41
CA ALA A 15 -5.73 26.03 -0.97
C ALA A 15 -5.63 24.62 -1.55
N LYS A 16 -5.11 24.51 -2.78
CA LYS A 16 -4.88 23.22 -3.43
C LYS A 16 -3.93 22.40 -2.54
N THR A 17 -4.29 21.16 -2.27
CA THR A 17 -3.44 20.28 -1.44
C THR A 17 -2.17 19.91 -2.20
N HIS A 18 -1.10 19.58 -1.48
CA HIS A 18 0.13 19.11 -2.12
C HIS A 18 -0.10 17.82 -2.93
N SER A 19 -0.92 16.88 -2.44
CA SER A 19 -1.34 15.68 -3.19
C SER A 19 -2.03 16.02 -4.51
N SER A 20 -3.05 16.89 -4.49
CA SER A 20 -3.77 17.28 -5.72
C SER A 20 -2.91 18.10 -6.69
N SER A 21 -1.84 18.73 -6.19
CA SER A 21 -0.87 19.45 -7.02
C SER A 21 0.12 18.50 -7.68
N ALA A 22 0.45 17.38 -7.02
CA ALA A 22 1.32 16.31 -7.52
C ALA A 22 0.59 15.21 -8.32
N GLY A 23 -0.75 15.18 -8.31
CA GLY A 23 -1.54 14.17 -9.01
C GLY A 23 -1.63 12.82 -8.28
N LEU A 24 -1.35 12.81 -6.96
CA LEU A 24 -1.32 11.60 -6.13
C LEU A 24 -2.62 11.44 -5.34
N GLN A 25 -3.10 10.21 -5.19
CA GLN A 25 -4.14 9.87 -4.20
C GLN A 25 -3.55 9.80 -2.79
N PHE A 26 -2.29 9.42 -2.66
CA PHE A 26 -1.64 9.30 -1.36
C PHE A 26 -1.44 10.68 -0.71
N PRO A 27 -1.60 10.80 0.62
CA PRO A 27 -1.46 12.06 1.32
C PRO A 27 0.01 12.53 1.32
N VAL A 28 0.24 13.73 0.82
CA VAL A 28 1.56 14.38 0.81
C VAL A 28 1.64 15.37 1.98
N GLY A 29 2.48 15.05 2.97
CA GLY A 29 2.75 15.90 4.13
C GLY A 29 3.79 17.00 3.87
N CYS A 30 3.96 17.93 4.82
CA CYS A 30 4.88 19.07 4.69
C CYS A 30 5.65 19.34 5.99
N ARG A 31 6.67 18.53 6.29
CA ARG A 31 7.62 18.81 7.41
C ARG A 31 9.09 18.55 7.06
N VAL A 32 9.35 18.06 5.85
CA VAL A 32 10.66 17.72 5.28
C VAL A 32 10.74 18.44 3.91
N GLY A 33 11.93 18.60 3.32
CA GLY A 33 12.15 19.35 2.07
C GLY A 33 11.10 19.07 0.98
N THR A 34 10.77 20.09 0.18
CA THR A 34 9.56 20.14 -0.68
C THR A 34 9.36 18.93 -1.61
N GLY A 35 10.43 18.27 -2.06
CA GLY A 35 10.37 17.09 -2.93
C GLY A 35 10.29 15.75 -2.20
N ALA A 36 10.78 15.66 -0.96
CA ALA A 36 10.86 14.40 -0.22
C ALA A 36 9.48 13.73 0.04
N PRO A 37 8.44 14.44 0.51
CA PRO A 37 7.15 13.80 0.78
C PRO A 37 6.40 13.44 -0.51
N VAL A 38 6.66 14.15 -1.61
CA VAL A 38 6.09 13.84 -2.92
C VAL A 38 6.70 12.55 -3.46
N TYR A 39 8.03 12.44 -3.44
CA TYR A 39 8.74 11.24 -3.89
C TYR A 39 8.28 9.99 -3.13
N LEU A 40 8.23 10.07 -1.80
CA LEU A 40 7.78 8.94 -0.98
C LEU A 40 6.32 8.57 -1.28
N ALA A 41 5.42 9.55 -1.40
CA ALA A 41 4.02 9.28 -1.72
C ALA A 41 3.86 8.62 -3.09
N THR A 42 4.63 9.04 -4.10
CA THR A 42 4.62 8.41 -5.43
C THR A 42 5.05 6.94 -5.37
N VAL A 43 6.15 6.64 -4.66
CA VAL A 43 6.65 5.26 -4.54
C VAL A 43 5.65 4.37 -3.80
N LEU A 44 5.06 4.88 -2.70
CA LEU A 44 4.05 4.13 -1.94
C LEU A 44 2.78 3.90 -2.75
N GLU A 45 2.34 4.90 -3.52
CA GLU A 45 1.15 4.79 -4.38
C GLU A 45 1.38 3.76 -5.49
N TYR A 46 2.56 3.78 -6.13
CA TYR A 46 2.96 2.80 -7.13
C TYR A 46 2.97 1.37 -6.56
N LEU A 47 3.65 1.13 -5.44
CA LEU A 47 3.70 -0.20 -4.81
C LEU A 47 2.32 -0.70 -4.39
N THR A 48 1.46 0.19 -3.89
CA THR A 48 0.10 -0.17 -3.50
C THR A 48 -0.74 -0.54 -4.71
N ALA A 49 -0.62 0.20 -5.83
CA ALA A 49 -1.31 -0.10 -7.07
C ALA A 49 -0.90 -1.47 -7.62
N GLU A 50 0.40 -1.77 -7.66
CA GLU A 50 0.94 -3.05 -8.16
C GLU A 50 0.40 -4.25 -7.36
N ILE A 51 0.46 -4.18 -6.02
CA ILE A 51 -0.04 -5.25 -5.14
C ILE A 51 -1.56 -5.44 -5.33
N LEU A 52 -2.32 -4.34 -5.44
CA LEU A 52 -3.76 -4.40 -5.63
C LEU A 52 -4.15 -4.94 -7.01
N GLU A 53 -3.37 -4.63 -8.05
CA GLU A 53 -3.59 -5.18 -9.39
C GLU A 53 -3.39 -6.69 -9.40
N LEU A 54 -2.26 -7.19 -8.91
CA LEU A 54 -1.99 -8.63 -8.85
C LEU A 54 -2.99 -9.38 -7.95
N ALA A 55 -3.33 -8.82 -6.79
CA ALA A 55 -4.34 -9.38 -5.90
C ALA A 55 -5.74 -9.36 -6.51
N GLY A 56 -6.08 -8.31 -7.25
CA GLY A 56 -7.32 -8.17 -8.01
C GLY A 56 -7.40 -9.21 -9.13
N ASN A 57 -6.32 -9.38 -9.90
CA ASN A 57 -6.19 -10.40 -10.94
C ASN A 57 -6.44 -11.80 -10.36
N THR A 58 -5.84 -12.10 -9.21
CA THR A 58 -6.03 -13.36 -8.49
C THR A 58 -7.44 -13.50 -7.92
N ALA A 59 -8.16 -12.41 -7.61
CA ALA A 59 -9.52 -12.45 -7.07
C ALA A 59 -10.60 -12.66 -8.15
N ARG A 60 -10.35 -12.21 -9.39
CA ARG A 60 -11.29 -12.25 -10.53
C ARG A 60 -11.93 -13.62 -10.76
N ASP A 61 -11.21 -14.70 -10.47
CA ASP A 61 -11.70 -16.06 -10.74
C ASP A 61 -12.95 -16.48 -9.95
N LYS A 62 -13.18 -15.95 -8.74
CA LYS A 62 -14.25 -16.48 -7.87
C LYS A 62 -14.99 -15.45 -7.01
N LYS A 63 -14.44 -14.25 -6.75
CA LYS A 63 -15.07 -13.22 -5.90
C LYS A 63 -14.57 -11.82 -6.25
N THR A 64 -15.46 -10.83 -6.31
CA THR A 64 -15.12 -9.40 -6.55
C THR A 64 -14.34 -8.75 -5.39
N ARG A 65 -14.28 -9.39 -4.21
CA ARG A 65 -13.64 -8.87 -3.00
C ARG A 65 -12.23 -9.46 -2.82
N ILE A 66 -11.25 -8.60 -2.61
CA ILE A 66 -9.88 -8.97 -2.22
C ILE A 66 -9.89 -9.44 -0.76
N ILE A 67 -9.33 -10.63 -0.48
CA ILE A 67 -9.21 -11.25 0.85
C ILE A 67 -7.71 -11.51 1.10
N ALA A 68 -7.28 -11.58 2.38
CA ALA A 68 -5.90 -11.85 2.77
C ALA A 68 -5.23 -13.03 2.02
N ARG A 69 -5.98 -14.12 1.76
CA ARG A 69 -5.50 -15.26 0.95
C ARG A 69 -5.09 -14.87 -0.48
N ARG A 70 -5.82 -13.95 -1.12
CA ARG A 70 -5.54 -13.49 -2.49
C ARG A 70 -4.30 -12.59 -2.52
N LEU A 71 -4.14 -11.73 -1.50
CA LEU A 71 -2.94 -10.92 -1.32
C LEU A 71 -1.70 -11.80 -1.12
N GLN A 72 -1.77 -12.80 -0.25
CA GLN A 72 -0.67 -13.72 -0.01
C GLN A 72 -0.28 -14.48 -1.29
N LEU A 73 -1.25 -14.98 -2.05
CA LEU A 73 -0.97 -15.68 -3.30
C LEU A 73 -0.33 -14.75 -4.34
N ALA A 74 -0.86 -13.53 -4.51
CA ALA A 74 -0.28 -12.55 -5.42
C ALA A 74 1.17 -12.19 -5.07
N ILE A 75 1.44 -11.92 -3.78
CA ILE A 75 2.77 -11.54 -3.30
C ILE A 75 3.77 -12.69 -3.41
N ARG A 76 3.38 -13.93 -3.09
CA ARG A 76 4.29 -15.08 -3.11
C ARG A 76 4.53 -15.65 -4.51
N ASN A 77 3.63 -15.39 -5.45
CA ASN A 77 3.79 -15.78 -6.85
C ASN A 77 4.61 -14.77 -7.67
N ASP A 78 4.77 -13.54 -7.17
CA ASP A 78 5.60 -12.51 -7.81
C ASP A 78 7.01 -12.49 -7.19
N GLU A 79 8.05 -12.53 -8.02
CA GLU A 79 9.43 -12.63 -7.54
C GLU A 79 9.93 -11.38 -6.82
N GLU A 80 9.53 -10.20 -7.28
CA GLU A 80 9.99 -8.92 -6.75
C GLU A 80 9.31 -8.65 -5.39
N LEU A 81 7.99 -8.87 -5.33
CA LEU A 81 7.22 -8.74 -4.11
C LEU A 81 7.58 -9.81 -3.08
N ASN A 82 7.88 -11.04 -3.49
CA ASN A 82 8.33 -12.07 -2.55
C ASN A 82 9.72 -11.76 -1.98
N LYS A 83 10.61 -11.10 -2.74
CA LYS A 83 11.90 -10.60 -2.20
C LYS A 83 11.67 -9.42 -1.25
N LEU A 84 10.82 -8.47 -1.63
CA LEU A 84 10.53 -7.28 -0.83
C LEU A 84 9.82 -7.63 0.50
N LEU A 85 8.90 -8.59 0.47
CA LEU A 85 8.05 -9.01 1.59
C LEU A 85 8.40 -10.41 2.13
N GLY A 86 9.62 -10.88 1.86
CA GLY A 86 10.05 -12.24 2.21
C GLY A 86 9.91 -12.56 3.69
N SER A 87 10.29 -11.61 4.55
CA SER A 87 10.23 -11.70 6.01
C SER A 87 8.90 -11.23 6.62
N VAL A 88 7.97 -10.74 5.81
CA VAL A 88 6.69 -10.20 6.29
C VAL A 88 5.65 -11.32 6.35
N THR A 89 4.95 -11.41 7.48
CA THR A 89 3.83 -12.35 7.65
C THR A 89 2.50 -11.66 7.38
N ILE A 90 1.70 -12.21 6.47
CA ILE A 90 0.34 -11.75 6.21
C ILE A 90 -0.64 -12.59 7.02
N ALA A 91 -1.26 -11.97 8.03
CA ALA A 91 -2.30 -12.61 8.83
C ALA A 91 -3.44 -13.12 7.93
N GLN A 92 -3.94 -14.34 8.20
CA GLN A 92 -4.98 -15.01 7.41
C GLN A 92 -4.64 -15.27 5.92
N GLY A 93 -3.37 -15.07 5.51
CA GLY A 93 -2.91 -15.35 4.15
C GLY A 93 -2.71 -16.83 3.83
N GLY A 94 -2.37 -17.65 4.84
CA GLY A 94 -1.96 -19.04 4.69
C GLY A 94 -0.65 -19.21 3.89
N CYS A 95 -0.30 -20.44 3.51
CA CYS A 95 0.88 -20.74 2.69
C CYS A 95 0.49 -21.05 1.24
N VAL A 96 1.38 -20.76 0.28
CA VAL A 96 1.24 -21.31 -1.07
C VAL A 96 1.36 -22.83 -0.94
N ILE A 97 0.42 -23.59 -1.52
CA ILE A 97 0.43 -25.05 -1.37
C ILE A 97 1.53 -25.59 -2.28
N GLN A 98 2.67 -25.92 -1.69
CA GLN A 98 3.74 -26.70 -2.33
C GLN A 98 3.92 -27.99 -1.54
N ALA A 99 4.21 -29.10 -2.24
CA ALA A 99 4.22 -30.43 -1.64
C ALA A 99 5.21 -30.61 -0.46
N HIS A 100 6.19 -29.70 -0.31
CA HIS A 100 7.22 -29.76 0.72
C HIS A 100 6.95 -28.86 1.96
N ASP A 101 5.96 -27.96 1.90
CA ASP A 101 5.82 -26.83 2.86
C ASP A 101 4.80 -27.06 3.97
N ILE A 102 4.14 -28.22 4.00
CA ILE A 102 3.02 -28.51 4.91
C ILE A 102 3.48 -28.46 6.38
N GLY A 103 4.70 -28.92 6.69
CA GLY A 103 5.23 -28.93 8.06
C GLY A 103 5.65 -27.55 8.58
N VAL A 104 6.22 -26.70 7.72
CA VAL A 104 6.73 -25.37 8.10
C VAL A 104 5.57 -24.42 8.37
N CYS A 105 4.53 -24.48 7.54
CA CYS A 105 3.36 -23.61 7.63
C CYS A 105 2.62 -23.75 8.98
N VAL A 106 2.48 -24.98 9.50
CA VAL A 106 1.81 -25.21 10.81
C VAL A 106 2.66 -24.67 11.96
N CYS A 107 3.99 -24.87 11.91
CA CYS A 107 4.89 -24.44 12.98
C CYS A 107 4.96 -22.91 13.08
N VAL A 108 5.07 -22.20 11.95
CA VAL A 108 5.11 -20.73 11.89
C VAL A 108 3.76 -20.11 12.25
N CYS A 109 2.64 -20.69 11.83
CA CYS A 109 1.31 -20.20 12.22
C CYS A 109 1.09 -20.30 13.74
N VAL A 110 1.51 -21.40 14.38
CA VAL A 110 1.39 -21.58 15.83
C VAL A 110 2.33 -20.63 16.59
N TYR A 111 3.58 -20.49 16.16
CA TYR A 111 4.53 -19.57 16.79
C TYR A 111 4.07 -18.10 16.74
N ILE A 112 3.52 -17.67 15.60
CA ILE A 112 3.06 -16.29 15.42
C ILE A 112 1.74 -16.03 16.15
N TYR A 113 0.80 -16.99 16.18
CA TYR A 113 -0.41 -16.86 17.01
C TYR A 113 -0.06 -16.70 18.49
N ILE A 114 0.93 -17.45 18.98
CA ILE A 114 1.41 -17.32 20.37
C ILE A 114 2.08 -15.95 20.60
N TYR A 115 2.89 -15.46 19.66
CA TYR A 115 3.62 -14.18 19.83
C TYR A 115 2.77 -12.92 19.66
N ILE A 116 1.65 -12.98 18.93
CA ILE A 116 0.70 -11.86 18.78
C ILE A 116 -0.33 -11.83 19.90
N CYS A 117 -0.62 -12.95 20.56
CA CYS A 117 -1.60 -13.05 21.65
C CYS A 117 -1.04 -12.87 23.07
N VAL A 118 0.26 -12.57 23.22
CA VAL A 118 0.93 -12.20 24.49
C VAL A 118 1.33 -10.73 24.44
#